data_AF-A0A158HXE9-F1
#
_entry.id   AF-A0A158HXE9-F1
#
_cell.length_a   1.000
_cell.length_b   1.000
_cell.length_c   1.000
_cell.angle_alpha   90.00
_cell.angle_beta   90.00
_cell.angle_gamma   90.00
#
_symmetry.space_group_name_H-M   'P 1'
#
loop_
_entity.id
_entity.type
_entity.pdbx_description
1 polymer ?
#
loop_
_entity_poly.entity_id
_entity_poly.type
_entity_poly.pdbx_seq_one_letter_code
_entity_poly.pdbx_strand_id
1 'polypeptide(L)'
;MSIHYKLGVLLAAVAFSSVSFAQTPDVKPERIRGDIVSFKGEMLTVHRNSGDTVSIDVKPDVGVSALKPAKLSDAKVGSYVGTPALAGGDGKLTATSMIVFPEAARGTAEGHFAYDFGPQSTMTNANVVSVVTGTSGRELNLSYKGGSSTVTVPENVPVVTPVPAARTDLAAGKKVFVVVTPGAGGVYDAHVLFVEKDGVAPQF
;
A
#
# COMPACT_ATOMS: atom_id res chain seq x y z
N MET A 1 -78.24 38.84 3.49
CA MET A 1 -78.08 38.92 2.02
C MET A 1 -76.72 38.33 1.69
N SER A 2 -76.75 37.16 1.06
CA SER A 2 -75.60 36.30 0.78
C SER A 2 -74.63 36.94 -0.19
N ILE A 3 -73.33 36.76 0.01
CA ILE A 3 -72.33 36.69 -1.06
C ILE A 3 -71.23 35.73 -0.62
N HIS A 4 -71.11 34.65 -1.39
CA HIS A 4 -70.07 33.65 -1.30
C HIS A 4 -68.89 34.07 -2.18
N TYR A 5 -67.66 33.91 -1.71
CA TYR A 5 -66.49 33.81 -2.59
C TYR A 5 -65.67 32.58 -2.19
N LYS A 6 -65.67 31.58 -3.08
CA LYS A 6 -64.73 30.45 -3.09
C LYS A 6 -63.53 30.87 -3.94
N LEU A 7 -62.31 30.76 -3.40
CA LEU A 7 -61.05 30.73 -4.15
C LEU A 7 -60.03 30.11 -3.19
N GLY A 8 -59.67 28.83 -3.33
CA GLY A 8 -58.81 28.32 -4.39
C GLY A 8 -57.43 28.05 -3.77
N VAL A 9 -57.29 26.94 -3.03
CA VAL A 9 -56.01 26.56 -2.40
C VAL A 9 -55.08 26.04 -3.48
N LEU A 10 -54.07 26.83 -3.84
CA LEU A 10 -52.97 26.44 -4.71
C LEU A 10 -51.92 25.73 -3.85
N LEU A 11 -51.82 24.40 -3.97
CA LEU A 11 -50.77 23.61 -3.32
C LEU A 11 -49.50 23.68 -4.20
N ALA A 12 -48.53 24.50 -3.81
CA ALA A 12 -47.23 24.56 -4.47
C ALA A 12 -46.38 23.36 -4.03
N ALA A 13 -46.16 22.41 -4.94
CA ALA A 13 -45.24 21.29 -4.72
C ALA A 13 -43.80 21.79 -4.87
N VAL A 14 -43.09 21.92 -3.74
CA VAL A 14 -41.65 22.21 -3.71
C VAL A 14 -40.91 20.91 -4.04
N ALA A 15 -40.40 20.80 -5.27
CA ALA A 15 -39.49 19.74 -5.65
C ALA A 15 -38.11 19.98 -4.99
N PHE A 16 -37.81 19.24 -3.93
CA PHE A 16 -36.46 19.17 -3.39
C PHE A 16 -35.57 18.43 -4.38
N SER A 17 -34.70 19.16 -5.09
CA SER A 17 -33.59 18.57 -5.82
C SER A 17 -32.62 17.96 -4.80
N SER A 18 -32.60 16.63 -4.71
CA SER A 18 -31.60 15.91 -3.94
C SER A 18 -30.23 16.17 -4.56
N VAL A 19 -29.41 16.95 -3.86
CA VAL A 19 -28.00 17.11 -4.18
C VAL A 19 -27.34 15.77 -3.87
N SER A 20 -27.15 14.92 -4.88
CA SER A 20 -26.28 13.75 -4.74
C SER A 20 -24.86 14.27 -4.53
N PHE A 21 -24.36 14.16 -3.30
CA PHE A 21 -22.92 14.21 -3.06
C PHE A 21 -22.30 13.05 -3.84
N ALA A 22 -21.64 13.38 -4.95
CA ALA A 22 -20.77 12.43 -5.64
C ALA A 22 -19.73 11.96 -4.63
N GLN A 23 -19.83 10.70 -4.20
CA GLN A 23 -18.76 10.05 -3.46
C GLN A 23 -17.52 10.11 -4.34
N THR A 24 -16.48 10.80 -3.87
CA THR A 24 -15.18 10.79 -4.52
C THR A 24 -14.81 9.32 -4.71
N PRO A 25 -14.48 8.87 -5.94
CA PRO A 25 -14.12 7.48 -6.15
C PRO A 25 -13.04 7.09 -5.15
N ASP A 26 -13.19 5.95 -4.48
CA ASP A 26 -12.08 5.33 -3.73
C ASP A 26 -10.98 5.05 -4.75
N VAL A 27 -10.02 5.98 -4.87
CA VAL A 27 -8.88 5.83 -5.76
C VAL A 27 -7.98 4.77 -5.15
N LYS A 28 -8.18 3.52 -5.60
CA LYS A 28 -7.38 2.39 -5.13
C LYS A 28 -5.93 2.58 -5.56
N PRO A 29 -4.96 2.54 -4.63
CA PRO A 29 -3.55 2.60 -4.98
C PRO A 29 -3.14 1.44 -5.89
N GLU A 30 -2.30 1.73 -6.89
CA GLU A 30 -1.67 0.76 -7.77
C GLU A 30 -0.23 0.52 -7.33
N ARG A 31 0.29 -0.68 -7.59
CA ARG A 31 1.68 -1.06 -7.30
C ARG A 31 2.40 -1.31 -8.61
N ILE A 32 3.44 -0.53 -8.86
CA ILE A 32 4.25 -0.62 -10.06
C ILE A 32 5.59 -1.25 -9.69
N ARG A 33 5.93 -2.37 -10.34
CA ARG A 33 7.27 -2.97 -10.32
C ARG A 33 7.86 -2.93 -11.72
N GLY A 34 9.14 -2.59 -11.83
CA GLY A 34 9.78 -2.45 -13.13
C GLY A 34 11.24 -2.03 -13.07
N ASP A 35 11.80 -1.76 -14.24
CA ASP A 35 13.13 -1.21 -14.42
C ASP A 35 13.03 0.30 -14.68
N ILE A 36 13.87 1.08 -13.99
CA ILE A 36 13.97 2.52 -14.20
C ILE A 36 14.55 2.75 -15.60
N VAL A 37 13.82 3.48 -16.43
CA VAL A 37 14.29 3.94 -17.75
C VAL A 37 15.06 5.26 -17.58
N SER A 38 14.50 6.19 -16.81
CA SER A 38 15.17 7.44 -16.46
C SER A 38 14.51 8.13 -15.27
N PHE A 39 15.26 9.00 -14.59
CA PHE A 39 14.72 9.95 -13.62
C PHE A 39 15.23 11.36 -13.96
N LYS A 40 14.32 12.30 -14.23
CA LYS A 40 14.65 13.67 -14.65
C LYS A 40 13.78 14.68 -13.91
N GLY A 41 14.41 15.56 -13.13
CA GLY A 41 13.68 16.46 -12.23
C GLY A 41 12.91 15.65 -11.19
N GLU A 42 11.60 15.61 -11.33
CA GLU A 42 10.68 14.83 -10.47
C GLU A 42 10.01 13.69 -11.23
N MET A 43 10.28 13.53 -12.53
CA MET A 43 9.63 12.53 -13.35
C MET A 43 10.46 11.25 -13.43
N LEU A 44 9.91 10.17 -12.88
CA LEU A 44 10.42 8.81 -12.97
C LEU A 44 9.72 8.07 -14.11
N THR A 45 10.50 7.57 -15.07
CA THR A 45 10.01 6.69 -16.14
C THR A 45 10.36 5.26 -15.81
N VAL A 46 9.36 4.39 -15.75
CA VAL A 46 9.51 2.97 -15.38
C VAL A 46 8.97 2.10 -16.51
N HIS A 47 9.79 1.15 -16.97
CA HIS A 47 9.31 0.05 -17.79
C HIS A 47 8.79 -1.03 -16.85
N ARG A 48 7.47 -1.22 -16.83
CA ARG A 48 6.82 -2.15 -15.91
C ARG A 48 7.15 -3.59 -16.27
N ASN A 49 7.15 -4.46 -15.27
CA ASN A 49 7.22 -5.90 -15.49
C ASN A 49 6.04 -6.44 -16.32
N SER A 50 4.92 -5.70 -16.39
CA SER A 50 3.77 -5.98 -17.26
C SER A 50 4.02 -5.67 -18.75
N GLY A 51 5.09 -4.94 -19.08
CA GLY A 51 5.55 -4.68 -20.44
C GLY A 51 5.30 -3.27 -20.97
N ASP A 52 4.47 -2.46 -20.32
CA ASP A 52 4.25 -1.05 -20.68
C ASP A 52 5.21 -0.11 -19.94
N THR A 53 5.45 1.07 -20.50
CA THR A 53 6.28 2.11 -19.88
C THR A 53 5.41 3.26 -19.39
N VAL A 54 5.60 3.68 -18.15
CA VAL A 54 4.81 4.74 -17.52
C VAL A 54 5.65 5.85 -16.93
N SER A 55 5.04 7.02 -16.77
CA SER A 55 5.61 8.16 -16.09
C SER A 55 4.98 8.32 -14.70
N ILE A 56 5.82 8.57 -13.72
CA ILE A 56 5.46 8.70 -12.31
C ILE A 56 6.06 10.01 -11.79
N ASP A 57 5.23 10.88 -11.24
CA ASP A 57 5.60 12.09 -10.55
C ASP A 57 6.07 11.78 -9.12
N VAL A 58 7.32 12.12 -8.83
CA VAL A 58 8.00 11.90 -7.55
C VAL A 58 8.27 13.27 -6.91
N LYS A 59 7.21 13.86 -6.36
CA LYS A 59 7.23 15.16 -5.65
C LYS A 59 8.32 15.21 -4.58
N PRO A 60 8.88 16.38 -4.25
CA PRO A 60 10.05 16.51 -3.35
C PRO A 60 9.90 15.86 -1.97
N ASP A 61 8.67 15.78 -1.46
CA ASP A 61 8.31 15.18 -0.17
C ASP A 61 8.24 13.64 -0.22
N VAL A 62 8.20 13.04 -1.41
CA VAL A 62 8.32 11.59 -1.57
C VAL A 62 9.76 11.17 -1.30
N GLY A 63 9.94 10.48 -0.17
CA GLY A 63 11.21 9.87 0.20
C GLY A 63 11.55 8.67 -0.68
N VAL A 64 12.84 8.50 -0.98
CA VAL A 64 13.38 7.32 -1.68
C VAL A 64 13.95 6.38 -0.62
N SER A 65 13.49 5.13 -0.62
CA SER A 65 14.01 4.09 0.26
C SER A 65 14.69 2.99 -0.54
N ALA A 66 15.64 2.31 0.07
CA ALA A 66 16.14 1.03 -0.37
C ALA A 66 15.83 -0.03 0.69
N LEU A 67 16.20 -1.27 0.39
CA LEU A 67 16.06 -2.39 1.29
C LEU A 67 17.42 -2.96 1.61
N LYS A 68 17.59 -3.41 2.85
CA LYS A 68 18.70 -4.28 3.23
C LYS A 68 18.18 -5.55 3.90
N PRO A 69 18.94 -6.65 3.87
CA PRO A 69 18.57 -7.86 4.60
C PRO A 69 18.43 -7.57 6.10
N ALA A 70 17.43 -8.20 6.72
CA ALA A 70 17.19 -8.22 8.15
C ALA A 70 16.95 -9.66 8.60
N LYS A 71 16.74 -9.87 9.91
CA LYS A 71 16.50 -11.21 10.46
C LYS A 71 15.07 -11.33 10.93
N LEU A 72 14.51 -12.53 10.85
CA LEU A 72 13.21 -12.85 11.46
C LEU A 72 13.20 -12.55 12.98
N SER A 73 14.37 -12.63 13.64
CA SER A 73 14.55 -12.25 15.05
C SER A 73 14.37 -10.76 15.36
N ASP A 74 14.39 -9.90 14.34
CA ASP A 74 14.24 -8.46 14.50
C ASP A 74 12.76 -8.04 14.62
N ALA A 75 11.85 -8.91 14.20
CA ALA A 75 10.43 -8.81 14.54
C ALA A 75 10.21 -9.28 15.98
N LYS A 76 10.14 -8.30 16.88
CA LYS A 76 9.92 -8.47 18.32
C LYS A 76 8.54 -7.95 18.68
N VAL A 77 8.06 -8.29 19.88
CA VAL A 77 6.87 -7.63 20.44
C VAL A 77 7.10 -6.11 20.44
N GLY A 78 6.12 -5.36 19.94
CA GLY A 78 6.18 -3.92 19.76
C GLY A 78 6.73 -3.47 18.40
N SER A 79 7.40 -4.33 17.62
CA SER A 79 7.84 -4.00 16.26
C SER A 79 6.65 -3.70 15.34
N TYR A 80 6.84 -2.84 14.35
CA TYR A 80 5.90 -2.66 13.24
C TYR A 80 6.41 -3.45 12.03
N VAL A 81 5.58 -4.33 11.49
CA VAL A 81 5.97 -5.24 10.40
C VAL A 81 4.99 -5.17 9.24
N GLY A 82 5.48 -5.43 8.04
CA GLY A 82 4.69 -5.73 6.86
C GLY A 82 4.86 -7.19 6.46
N THR A 83 3.77 -7.89 6.21
CA THR A 83 3.77 -9.31 5.88
C THR A 83 2.92 -9.57 4.64
N PRO A 84 3.52 -9.53 3.43
CA PRO A 84 2.91 -10.15 2.27
C PRO A 84 2.66 -11.62 2.55
N ALA A 85 1.44 -12.10 2.33
CA ALA A 85 1.03 -13.46 2.67
C ALA A 85 0.05 -14.03 1.66
N LEU A 86 0.00 -15.36 1.59
CA LEU A 86 -1.05 -16.10 0.89
C LEU A 86 -2.05 -16.64 1.90
N ALA A 87 -3.34 -16.44 1.64
CA ALA A 87 -4.41 -17.07 2.37
C ALA A 87 -4.59 -18.53 1.91
N GLY A 88 -4.52 -19.47 2.86
CA GLY A 88 -4.85 -20.87 2.64
C GLY A 88 -6.37 -21.09 2.55
N GLY A 89 -6.79 -22.27 2.09
CA GLY A 89 -8.21 -22.64 2.06
C GLY A 89 -8.87 -22.73 3.43
N ASP A 90 -8.07 -22.82 4.50
CA ASP A 90 -8.48 -22.77 5.90
C ASP A 90 -8.51 -21.34 6.48
N GLY A 91 -8.20 -20.34 5.65
CA GLY A 91 -8.13 -18.92 6.05
C GLY A 91 -6.83 -18.52 6.75
N LYS A 92 -5.87 -19.44 6.92
CA LYS A 92 -4.58 -19.10 7.55
C LYS A 92 -3.70 -18.31 6.60
N LEU A 93 -3.01 -17.31 7.15
CA LEU A 93 -2.07 -16.48 6.41
C LEU A 93 -0.65 -17.04 6.55
N THR A 94 -0.03 -17.39 5.43
CA THR A 94 1.40 -17.77 5.36
C THR A 94 2.17 -16.68 4.64
N ALA A 95 3.09 -16.03 5.36
CA ALA A 95 3.90 -14.96 4.81
C ALA A 95 4.86 -15.50 3.73
N THR A 96 5.02 -14.74 2.64
CA THR A 96 5.99 -15.01 1.58
C THR A 96 7.27 -14.20 1.76
N SER A 97 7.20 -13.11 2.53
CA SER A 97 8.33 -12.29 2.97
C SER A 97 7.92 -11.47 4.19
N MET A 98 8.87 -10.75 4.80
CA MET A 98 8.58 -9.84 5.91
C MET A 98 9.41 -8.55 5.80
N ILE A 99 8.75 -7.43 6.05
CA ILE A 99 9.37 -6.11 6.20
C ILE A 99 9.37 -5.77 7.69
N VAL A 100 10.53 -5.49 8.26
CA VAL A 100 10.65 -4.92 9.60
C VAL A 100 10.86 -3.42 9.44
N PHE A 101 9.83 -2.63 9.74
CA PHE A 101 9.92 -1.19 9.57
C PHE A 101 10.73 -0.54 10.69
N PRO A 102 11.59 0.45 10.38
CA PRO A 102 12.14 1.31 11.41
C PRO A 102 11.01 2.11 12.09
N GLU A 103 11.23 2.54 13.33
CA GLU A 103 10.21 3.28 14.11
C GLU A 103 9.69 4.52 13.37
N ALA A 104 10.58 5.24 12.68
CA ALA A 104 10.22 6.43 11.89
C ALA A 104 9.24 6.14 10.73
N ALA A 105 9.09 4.87 10.33
CA ALA A 105 8.16 4.42 9.30
C ALA A 105 6.98 3.62 9.88
N ARG A 106 6.76 3.66 11.20
CA ARG A 106 5.59 3.05 11.83
C ARG A 106 4.31 3.68 11.27
N GLY A 107 3.33 2.84 10.96
CA GLY A 107 2.04 3.27 10.41
C GLY A 107 2.01 3.41 8.89
N THR A 108 3.14 3.21 8.19
CA THR A 108 3.14 3.12 6.72
C THR A 108 2.16 2.05 6.27
N ALA A 109 1.18 2.47 5.48
CA ALA A 109 0.12 1.63 4.92
C ALA A 109 -0.48 0.65 5.95
N GLU A 110 -0.79 1.12 7.16
CA GLU A 110 -1.35 0.29 8.24
C GLU A 110 -2.67 -0.38 7.84
N GLY A 111 -2.80 -1.67 8.17
CA GLY A 111 -4.02 -2.45 7.96
C GLY A 111 -3.79 -3.83 7.37
N HIS A 112 -4.89 -4.45 6.96
CA HIS A 112 -4.91 -5.70 6.20
C HIS A 112 -5.68 -5.51 4.90
N PHE A 113 -5.06 -5.81 3.76
CA PHE A 113 -5.63 -5.56 2.44
C PHE A 113 -5.16 -6.58 1.40
N ALA A 114 -5.95 -6.71 0.32
CA ALA A 114 -5.59 -7.52 -0.84
C ALA A 114 -4.29 -6.99 -1.48
N TYR A 115 -3.45 -7.93 -1.89
CA TYR A 115 -2.15 -7.67 -2.51
C TYR A 115 -2.14 -8.08 -3.99
N ASP A 116 -1.00 -7.95 -4.65
CA ASP A 116 -0.88 -8.12 -6.10
C ASP A 116 -0.05 -9.33 -6.55
N PHE A 117 0.17 -10.30 -5.65
CA PHE A 117 0.81 -11.59 -5.96
C PHE A 117 -0.19 -12.68 -6.38
N GLY A 118 -1.43 -12.31 -6.66
CA GLY A 118 -2.49 -13.21 -7.09
C GLY A 118 -3.74 -13.14 -6.19
N PRO A 119 -4.78 -13.92 -6.51
CA PRO A 119 -6.11 -13.77 -5.90
C PRO A 119 -6.17 -13.98 -4.39
N GLN A 120 -5.27 -14.81 -3.85
CA GLN A 120 -5.20 -15.12 -2.42
C GLN A 120 -4.13 -14.30 -1.69
N SER A 121 -3.49 -13.35 -2.39
CA SER A 121 -2.43 -12.56 -1.80
C SER A 121 -2.99 -11.41 -0.96
N THR A 122 -2.38 -11.22 0.20
CA THR A 122 -2.72 -10.19 1.17
C THR A 122 -1.45 -9.54 1.68
N MET A 123 -1.60 -8.37 2.29
CA MET A 123 -0.54 -7.70 3.03
C MET A 123 -1.13 -7.26 4.36
N THR A 124 -0.43 -7.61 5.45
CA THR A 124 -0.73 -7.10 6.79
C THR A 124 0.42 -6.22 7.27
N ASN A 125 0.13 -4.93 7.47
CA ASN A 125 1.04 -3.94 8.04
C ASN A 125 0.54 -3.53 9.42
N ALA A 126 1.26 -3.93 10.47
CA ALA A 126 0.71 -3.95 11.82
C ALA A 126 1.76 -4.01 12.93
N ASN A 127 1.31 -3.80 14.16
CA ASN A 127 2.11 -3.95 15.37
C ASN A 127 2.15 -5.42 15.80
N VAL A 128 3.33 -5.93 16.11
CA VAL A 128 3.51 -7.28 16.68
C VAL A 128 3.09 -7.26 18.15
N VAL A 129 2.01 -7.96 18.48
CA VAL A 129 1.49 -8.08 19.86
C VAL A 129 2.11 -9.28 20.57
N SER A 130 2.26 -10.40 19.87
CA SER A 130 2.96 -11.57 20.40
C SER A 130 3.64 -12.35 19.29
N VAL A 131 4.64 -13.13 19.69
CA VAL A 131 5.43 -14.00 18.82
C VAL A 131 5.45 -15.38 19.43
N VAL A 132 4.94 -16.38 18.71
CA VAL A 132 5.09 -17.79 19.08
C VAL A 132 6.15 -18.39 18.15
N THR A 133 7.26 -18.84 18.73
CA THR A 133 8.33 -19.48 17.96
C THR A 133 8.07 -20.97 17.88
N GLY A 134 8.04 -21.52 16.66
CA GLY A 134 7.93 -22.95 16.40
C GLY A 134 9.15 -23.47 15.65
N THR A 135 9.15 -24.76 15.33
CA THR A 135 10.25 -25.41 14.59
C THR A 135 10.35 -25.01 13.12
N SER A 136 9.29 -24.45 12.55
CA SER A 136 9.20 -24.13 11.11
C SER A 136 9.08 -22.63 10.83
N GLY A 137 9.31 -21.79 11.83
CA GLY A 137 9.17 -20.34 11.73
C GLY A 137 8.52 -19.71 12.96
N ARG A 138 7.84 -18.59 12.76
CA ARG A 138 7.17 -17.84 13.82
C ARG A 138 5.72 -17.58 13.46
N GLU A 139 4.83 -17.72 14.44
CA GLU A 139 3.49 -17.16 14.34
C GLU A 139 3.48 -15.78 14.99
N LEU A 140 3.06 -14.77 14.22
CA LEU A 140 2.94 -13.39 14.68
C LEU A 140 1.45 -13.07 14.87
N ASN A 141 1.10 -12.63 16.08
CA ASN A 141 -0.18 -11.99 16.32
C ASN A 141 -0.03 -10.49 16.12
N LEU A 142 -0.74 -9.97 15.14
CA LEU A 142 -0.61 -8.63 14.62
C LEU A 142 -1.86 -7.80 14.95
N SER A 143 -1.67 -6.54 15.32
CA SER A 143 -2.75 -5.59 15.61
C SER A 143 -2.57 -4.29 14.84
N TYR A 144 -3.65 -3.84 14.22
CA TYR A 144 -3.72 -2.63 13.41
C TYR A 144 -5.07 -1.94 13.64
N LYS A 145 -5.19 -0.68 13.23
CA LYS A 145 -6.47 0.04 13.31
C LYS A 145 -7.61 -0.74 12.65
N GLY A 146 -8.62 -1.08 13.45
CA GLY A 146 -9.82 -1.77 12.98
C GLY A 146 -9.72 -3.30 12.92
N GLY A 147 -8.60 -3.93 13.32
CA GLY A 147 -8.52 -5.39 13.32
C GLY A 147 -7.24 -6.00 13.87
N SER A 148 -7.17 -7.32 13.75
CA SER A 148 -6.00 -8.11 14.07
C SER A 148 -5.87 -9.27 13.10
N SER A 149 -4.67 -9.84 12.99
CA SER A 149 -4.41 -11.01 12.14
C SER A 149 -3.35 -11.89 12.77
N THR A 150 -3.46 -13.19 12.55
CA THR A 150 -2.43 -14.15 12.89
C THR A 150 -1.74 -14.59 11.60
N VAL A 151 -0.43 -14.41 11.51
CA VAL A 151 0.36 -14.72 10.32
C VAL A 151 1.49 -15.67 10.68
N THR A 152 1.56 -16.81 9.99
CA THR A 152 2.72 -17.70 10.05
C THR A 152 3.81 -17.18 9.12
N VAL A 153 5.00 -16.96 9.66
CA VAL A 153 6.19 -16.53 8.92
C VAL A 153 7.20 -17.68 8.92
N PRO A 154 7.36 -18.41 7.80
CA PRO A 154 8.34 -19.47 7.68
C PRO A 154 9.78 -18.95 7.87
N GLU A 155 10.68 -19.80 8.35
CA GLU A 155 12.06 -19.40 8.65
C GLU A 155 12.89 -18.99 7.41
N ASN A 156 12.54 -19.54 6.25
CA ASN A 156 13.26 -19.37 4.98
C ASN A 156 12.74 -18.23 4.10
N VAL A 157 11.82 -17.40 4.60
CA VAL A 157 11.32 -16.26 3.80
C VAL A 157 12.31 -15.09 3.84
N PRO A 158 12.39 -14.29 2.77
CA PRO A 158 13.16 -13.05 2.79
C PRO A 158 12.65 -12.10 3.87
N VAL A 159 13.58 -11.57 4.67
CA VAL A 159 13.29 -10.51 5.65
C VAL A 159 14.14 -9.30 5.31
N VAL A 160 13.50 -8.14 5.20
CA VAL A 160 14.15 -6.88 4.83
C VAL A 160 13.76 -5.76 5.78
N THR A 161 14.57 -4.72 5.83
CA THR A 161 14.24 -3.47 6.51
C THR A 161 14.48 -2.28 5.58
N PRO A 162 13.54 -1.32 5.50
CA PRO A 162 13.73 -0.06 4.79
C PRO A 162 14.90 0.74 5.33
N VAL A 163 15.69 1.31 4.43
CA VAL A 163 16.74 2.29 4.74
C VAL A 163 16.61 3.48 3.80
N PRO A 164 17.00 4.70 4.23
CA PRO A 164 17.03 5.86 3.35
C PRO A 164 17.93 5.60 2.13
N ALA A 165 17.47 6.07 0.97
CA ALA A 165 18.25 6.11 -0.26
C ALA A 165 18.19 7.51 -0.87
N ALA A 166 19.15 7.84 -1.72
CA ALA A 166 19.23 9.15 -2.35
C ALA A 166 18.41 9.17 -3.63
N ARG A 167 17.91 10.34 -4.04
CA ARG A 167 17.26 10.49 -5.36
C ARG A 167 18.20 10.12 -6.52
N THR A 168 19.51 10.28 -6.34
CA THR A 168 20.52 9.85 -7.32
C THR A 168 20.64 8.34 -7.46
N ASP A 169 20.07 7.55 -6.53
CA ASP A 169 19.97 6.10 -6.66
C ASP A 169 18.89 5.68 -7.68
N LEU A 170 17.99 6.58 -8.09
CA LEU A 170 17.00 6.38 -9.17
C LEU A 170 17.65 6.39 -10.56
N ALA A 171 18.65 5.54 -10.74
CA ALA A 171 19.43 5.43 -11.97
C ALA A 171 18.81 4.43 -12.94
N ALA A 172 19.04 4.65 -14.24
CA ALA A 172 18.58 3.75 -15.28
C ALA A 172 19.09 2.31 -15.08
N GLY A 173 18.24 1.32 -15.36
CA GLY A 173 18.53 -0.10 -15.18
C GLY A 173 18.35 -0.64 -13.76
N LYS A 174 18.10 0.22 -12.76
CA LYS A 174 17.75 -0.23 -11.41
C LYS A 174 16.30 -0.68 -11.32
N LYS A 175 16.03 -1.68 -10.47
CA LYS A 175 14.67 -2.12 -10.17
C LYS A 175 13.99 -1.18 -9.19
N VAL A 176 12.69 -0.98 -9.35
CA VAL A 176 11.88 -0.12 -8.49
C VAL A 176 10.56 -0.78 -8.13
N PHE A 177 10.06 -0.46 -6.94
CA PHE A 177 8.68 -0.69 -6.53
C PHE A 177 8.09 0.65 -6.11
N VAL A 178 6.94 1.01 -6.68
CA VAL A 178 6.26 2.27 -6.39
C VAL A 178 4.79 2.02 -6.10
N VAL A 179 4.29 2.54 -4.98
CA VAL A 179 2.84 2.65 -4.75
C VAL A 179 2.38 4.00 -5.27
N VAL A 180 1.39 3.98 -6.15
CA VAL A 180 0.94 5.18 -6.87
C VAL A 180 -0.58 5.34 -6.86
N THR A 181 -1.05 6.54 -7.16
CA THR A 181 -2.43 6.81 -7.59
C THR A 181 -2.43 7.46 -8.97
N PRO A 182 -3.50 7.33 -9.78
CA PRO A 182 -3.63 8.11 -11.01
C PRO A 182 -3.55 9.61 -10.71
N GLY A 183 -2.70 10.31 -11.46
CA GLY A 183 -2.56 11.77 -11.44
C GLY A 183 -3.08 12.42 -12.72
N ALA A 184 -2.62 13.63 -13.01
CA ALA A 184 -3.03 14.38 -14.20
C ALA A 184 -2.35 13.88 -15.48
N GLY A 185 -3.06 13.98 -16.62
CA GLY A 185 -2.46 13.77 -17.94
C GLY A 185 -1.90 12.36 -18.20
N GLY A 186 -2.37 11.34 -17.49
CA GLY A 186 -1.89 9.96 -17.60
C GLY A 186 -0.58 9.68 -16.86
N VAL A 187 -0.13 10.61 -16.02
CA VAL A 187 0.99 10.43 -15.08
C VAL A 187 0.46 9.87 -13.76
N TYR A 188 1.26 9.08 -13.07
CA TYR A 188 0.96 8.55 -11.74
C TYR A 188 1.60 9.42 -10.65
N ASP A 189 0.95 9.60 -9.51
CA ASP A 189 1.54 10.24 -8.33
C ASP A 189 2.15 9.19 -7.39
N ALA A 190 3.43 9.31 -7.03
CA ALA A 190 4.11 8.39 -6.11
C ALA A 190 3.79 8.67 -4.63
N HIS A 191 3.59 7.61 -3.86
CA HIS A 191 3.36 7.67 -2.39
C HIS A 191 4.40 6.89 -1.59
N VAL A 192 4.84 5.75 -2.12
CA VAL A 192 5.89 4.90 -1.53
C VAL A 192 6.84 4.52 -2.64
N LEU A 193 8.15 4.67 -2.43
CA LEU A 193 9.16 4.42 -3.45
C LEU A 193 10.33 3.63 -2.86
N PHE A 194 10.52 2.41 -3.35
CA PHE A 194 11.70 1.60 -3.09
C PHE A 194 12.53 1.42 -4.36
N VAL A 195 13.83 1.64 -4.27
CA VAL A 195 14.79 1.42 -5.36
C VAL A 195 15.78 0.32 -4.97
N GLU A 196 16.20 -0.46 -5.96
CA GLU A 196 17.29 -1.39 -5.82
C GLU A 196 18.59 -0.68 -5.46
N LYS A 197 19.19 -1.12 -4.36
CA LYS A 197 20.51 -0.67 -3.89
C LYS A 197 21.28 -1.87 -3.39
N ASP A 198 22.59 -1.88 -3.60
CA ASP A 198 23.51 -2.91 -3.11
C ASP A 198 23.09 -4.36 -3.45
N GLY A 199 22.47 -4.54 -4.64
CA GLY A 199 22.00 -5.84 -5.14
C GLY A 199 20.68 -6.33 -4.54
N VAL A 200 20.01 -5.52 -3.70
CA VAL A 200 18.73 -5.87 -3.09
C VAL A 200 17.59 -5.20 -3.86
N ALA A 201 16.92 -5.97 -4.71
CA ALA A 201 15.75 -5.49 -5.43
C ALA A 201 14.48 -5.52 -4.54
N PRO A 202 13.55 -4.55 -4.69
CA PRO A 202 12.27 -4.58 -4.01
C PRO A 202 11.32 -5.59 -4.66
N GLN A 203 11.28 -6.79 -4.08
CA GLN A 203 10.50 -7.92 -4.61
C GLN A 203 9.16 -8.12 -3.91
N PHE A 204 8.93 -7.46 -2.78
CA PHE A 204 7.67 -7.56 -2.05
C PHE A 204 6.55 -6.77 -2.70
#